data_AF-A0A7S1W8C0-F1
#
_entry.id   AF-A0A7S1W8C0-F1
#
_cell.length_a   1.000
_cell.length_b   1.000
_cell.length_c   1.000
_cell.angle_alpha   90.00
_cell.angle_beta   90.00
_cell.angle_gamma   90.00
#
_symmetry.space_group_name_H-M   'P 1'
#
loop_
_entity.id
_entity.type
_entity.pdbx_description
1 polymer ?
#
loop_
_entity_poly.entity_id
_entity_poly.type
_entity_poly.pdbx_seq_one_letter_code
_entity_poly.pdbx_strand_id
1 'polypeptide(L)'
;AGLTTRQGPPQSPARQSPPRPRSPPSSTYARRSVSAGVSSPPPPSSPAPGTAAENTARATLNAMNSSSNSTGRALSPASQRRIREMAEEDEKQAAHQRDISDQMSGRVQRLQERLHATNRELAAKDKEANEA
;
A
#
# COMPACT_ATOMS: atom_id res chain seq x y z
N ALA A 1 -6.73 38.53 -44.29
CA ALA A 1 -7.50 37.35 -43.84
C ALA A 1 -6.86 36.13 -44.48
N GLY A 2 -6.32 35.12 -43.82
CA GLY A 2 -6.30 34.67 -42.43
C GLY A 2 -6.03 33.17 -42.55
N LEU A 3 -4.79 32.74 -42.33
CA LEU A 3 -4.36 31.35 -42.53
C LEU A 3 -4.83 30.51 -41.34
N THR A 4 -5.78 29.60 -41.57
CA THR A 4 -6.31 28.71 -40.54
C THR A 4 -5.39 27.50 -40.38
N THR A 5 -4.55 27.51 -39.34
CA THR A 5 -3.79 26.34 -38.91
C THR A 5 -4.73 25.37 -38.17
N ARG A 6 -4.99 24.19 -38.76
CA ARG A 6 -5.68 23.07 -38.09
C ARG A 6 -4.78 22.52 -36.97
N GLN A 7 -5.13 22.79 -35.71
CA GLN A 7 -4.59 22.04 -34.57
C GLN A 7 -5.23 20.64 -34.53
N GLY A 8 -4.40 19.61 -34.49
CA GLY A 8 -4.81 18.23 -34.20
C GLY A 8 -5.23 18.05 -32.74
N PRO A 9 -5.81 16.88 -32.39
CA PRO A 9 -6.29 16.61 -31.05
C PRO A 9 -5.15 16.55 -30.00
N PRO A 10 -5.44 16.88 -28.73
CA PRO A 10 -4.44 16.88 -27.67
C PRO A 10 -3.91 15.46 -27.41
N GLN A 11 -2.58 15.31 -27.44
CA GLN A 11 -1.91 14.06 -27.08
C GLN A 11 -2.07 13.81 -25.58
N SER A 12 -2.51 12.60 -25.22
CA SER A 12 -2.63 12.17 -23.82
C SER A 12 -1.24 12.04 -23.17
N PRO A 13 -1.06 12.45 -21.89
CA PRO A 13 0.23 12.31 -21.21
C PRO A 13 0.58 10.84 -21.03
N ALA A 14 1.83 10.49 -21.37
CA ALA A 14 2.37 9.14 -21.27
C ALA A 14 2.23 8.60 -19.84
N ARG A 15 1.60 7.42 -19.70
CA ARG A 15 1.52 6.68 -18.45
C ARG A 15 2.92 6.28 -18.01
N GLN A 16 3.48 6.98 -17.02
CA GLN A 16 4.72 6.53 -16.35
C GLN A 16 4.41 5.26 -15.56
N SER A 17 5.16 4.19 -15.84
CA SER A 17 5.06 2.95 -15.09
C SER A 17 5.71 3.10 -13.71
N PRO A 18 5.17 2.48 -12.65
CA PRO A 18 5.75 2.56 -11.32
C PRO A 18 7.13 1.87 -11.26
N PRO A 19 8.05 2.33 -10.40
CA PRO A 19 9.38 1.75 -10.27
C PRO A 19 9.32 0.32 -9.70
N ARG A 20 10.17 -0.56 -10.23
CA ARG A 20 10.28 -1.96 -9.79
C ARG A 20 10.83 -2.06 -8.36
N PRO A 21 10.37 -3.03 -7.55
CA PRO A 21 10.93 -3.28 -6.23
C PRO A 21 12.38 -3.80 -6.33
N ARG A 22 13.25 -3.30 -5.44
CA ARG A 22 14.66 -3.73 -5.35
C ARG A 22 14.75 -5.11 -4.71
N SER A 23 15.51 -6.01 -5.33
CA SER A 23 15.81 -7.34 -4.79
C SER A 23 16.64 -7.27 -3.49
N PRO A 24 16.46 -8.23 -2.55
CA PRO A 24 17.25 -8.28 -1.32
C PRO A 24 18.69 -8.74 -1.59
N PRO A 25 19.66 -8.36 -0.73
CA PRO A 25 21.06 -8.77 -0.88
C PRO A 25 21.25 -10.27 -0.57
N SER A 26 22.03 -10.94 -1.43
CA SER A 26 22.43 -12.34 -1.28
C SER A 26 23.22 -12.58 0.00
N SER A 27 22.77 -13.56 0.79
CA SER A 27 23.45 -14.02 2.01
C SER A 27 24.68 -14.86 1.65
N THR A 28 25.87 -14.32 1.87
CA THR A 28 27.13 -15.05 1.66
C THR A 28 27.57 -15.66 2.99
N TYR A 29 27.06 -16.84 3.33
CA TYR A 29 27.69 -17.69 4.35
C TYR A 29 28.89 -18.40 3.71
N ALA A 30 30.08 -17.82 3.85
CA ALA A 30 31.33 -18.48 3.48
C ALA A 30 31.70 -19.51 4.57
N ARG A 31 31.28 -20.77 4.36
CA ARG A 31 31.74 -21.92 5.14
C ARG A 31 33.11 -22.34 4.61
N ARG A 32 34.20 -21.97 5.29
CA ARG A 32 35.55 -22.45 4.95
C ARG A 32 35.99 -23.48 5.99
N SER A 33 35.76 -24.75 5.66
CA SER A 33 36.37 -25.88 6.36
C SER A 33 37.77 -26.10 5.78
N VAL A 34 38.82 -25.99 6.61
CA VAL A 34 40.11 -26.63 6.34
C VAL A 34 40.64 -27.25 7.62
N SER A 35 40.77 -28.57 7.56
CA SER A 35 41.40 -29.45 8.53
C SER A 35 42.91 -29.48 8.29
N ALA A 36 43.71 -29.10 9.28
CA ALA A 36 45.12 -29.46 9.39
C ALA A 36 45.51 -29.44 10.88
N GLY A 37 46.09 -30.53 11.36
CA GLY A 37 46.41 -30.74 12.77
C GLY A 37 47.43 -29.73 13.31
N VAL A 38 47.09 -29.12 14.44
CA VAL A 38 48.01 -28.48 15.38
C VAL A 38 47.34 -28.47 16.74
N SER A 39 48.11 -28.81 17.77
CA SER A 39 47.76 -28.90 19.19
C SER A 39 46.68 -27.90 19.61
N SER A 40 45.61 -28.37 20.26
CA SER A 40 44.57 -27.49 20.81
C SER A 40 45.21 -26.42 21.71
N PRO A 41 45.02 -25.12 21.45
CA PRO A 41 45.32 -24.11 22.47
C PRO A 41 44.36 -24.34 23.64
N PRO A 42 44.79 -24.10 24.91
CA PRO A 42 43.87 -24.16 26.03
C PRO A 42 42.68 -23.21 25.77
N PRO A 43 41.47 -23.54 26.24
CA PRO A 43 40.36 -22.60 26.14
C PRO A 43 40.78 -21.26 26.77
N PRO A 44 40.38 -20.11 26.20
CA PRO A 44 40.73 -18.83 26.79
C PRO A 44 40.24 -18.84 28.24
N SER A 45 41.19 -18.70 29.18
CA SER A 45 40.89 -18.60 30.59
C SER A 45 39.79 -17.55 30.78
N SER A 46 38.74 -17.92 31.52
CA SER A 46 37.64 -17.02 31.85
C SER A 46 38.21 -15.64 32.22
N PRO A 47 37.73 -14.55 31.59
CA PRO A 47 38.26 -13.24 31.91
C PRO A 47 38.06 -12.97 33.40
N ALA A 48 39.13 -12.55 34.07
CA ALA A 48 39.06 -12.10 35.45
C ALA A 48 37.98 -11.00 35.58
N PRO A 49 37.23 -10.98 36.70
CA PRO A 49 36.17 -10.00 36.91
C PRO A 49 36.75 -8.58 36.79
N GLY A 50 36.16 -7.75 35.91
CA GLY A 50 36.57 -6.36 35.70
C GLY A 50 37.42 -6.08 34.45
N THR A 51 37.54 -7.01 33.50
CA THR A 51 38.28 -6.75 32.24
C THR A 51 37.42 -6.10 31.15
N ALA A 52 38.08 -5.43 30.20
CA ALA A 52 37.46 -4.68 29.09
C ALA A 52 36.41 -5.45 28.27
N ALA A 53 36.44 -6.79 28.29
CA ALA A 53 35.44 -7.63 27.65
C ALA A 53 34.06 -7.52 28.33
N GLU A 54 34.01 -7.37 29.65
CA GLU A 54 32.76 -7.23 30.42
C GLU A 54 32.13 -5.85 30.20
N ASN A 55 32.97 -4.81 30.13
CA ASN A 55 32.54 -3.47 29.73
C ASN A 55 32.06 -3.43 28.27
N THR A 56 32.71 -4.18 27.37
CA THR A 56 32.27 -4.31 25.97
C THR A 56 30.94 -5.04 25.88
N ALA A 57 30.74 -6.14 26.61
CA ALA A 57 29.48 -6.88 26.64
C ALA A 57 28.33 -6.04 27.23
N ARG A 58 28.60 -5.24 28.26
CA ARG A 58 27.63 -4.27 28.79
C ARG A 58 27.34 -3.14 27.80
N ALA A 59 28.35 -2.64 27.10
CA ALA A 59 28.19 -1.60 26.08
C ALA A 59 27.40 -2.09 24.87
N THR A 60 27.63 -3.33 24.41
CA THR A 60 26.85 -3.92 23.31
C THR A 60 25.41 -4.19 23.74
N LEU A 61 25.17 -4.64 24.97
CA LEU A 61 23.82 -4.82 25.50
C LEU A 61 23.08 -3.47 25.63
N ASN A 62 23.75 -2.43 26.11
CA ASN A 62 23.19 -1.08 26.18
C ASN A 62 22.94 -0.48 24.78
N ALA A 63 23.81 -0.75 23.81
CA ALA A 63 23.63 -0.32 22.43
C ALA A 63 22.44 -1.03 21.76
N MET A 64 22.24 -2.33 22.04
CA MET A 64 21.08 -3.08 21.56
C MET A 64 19.77 -2.56 22.18
N ASN A 65 19.73 -2.32 23.49
CA ASN A 65 18.54 -1.72 24.15
C ASN A 65 18.27 -0.29 23.65
N SER A 66 19.31 0.49 23.36
CA SER A 66 19.17 1.84 22.80
C SER A 66 18.66 1.82 21.36
N SER A 67 19.02 0.80 20.58
CA SER A 67 18.55 0.60 19.21
C SER A 67 17.05 0.26 19.17
N SER A 68 16.55 -0.53 20.12
CA SER A 68 15.13 -0.90 20.24
C SER A 68 14.19 0.26 20.58
N ASN A 69 14.71 1.40 21.06
CA ASN A 69 13.90 2.59 21.35
C ASN A 69 13.78 3.57 20.17
N SER A 70 14.34 3.26 19.01
CA SER A 70 14.34 4.16 17.85
C SER A 70 13.06 4.13 17.00
N THR A 71 12.09 3.26 17.31
CA THR A 71 10.87 3.07 16.49
C THR A 71 9.73 4.04 16.85
N GLY A 72 9.90 4.88 17.86
CA GLY A 72 8.85 5.78 18.37
C GLY A 72 9.11 7.26 18.13
N ARG A 73 9.48 7.67 16.90
CA ARG A 73 9.57 9.12 16.62
C ARG A 73 8.17 9.70 16.61
N ALA A 74 7.72 10.20 17.77
CA ALA A 74 6.45 10.85 17.94
C ALA A 74 6.26 11.90 16.82
N LEU A 75 5.16 11.79 16.09
CA LEU A 75 4.82 12.73 15.03
C LEU A 75 4.74 14.13 15.64
N SER A 76 5.33 15.12 14.97
CA SER A 76 5.22 16.51 15.42
C SER A 76 3.74 16.92 15.51
N PRO A 77 3.35 17.83 16.42
CA PRO A 77 1.96 18.31 16.50
C PRO A 77 1.42 18.84 15.15
N ALA A 78 2.28 19.46 14.33
CA ALA A 78 1.92 19.91 13.00
C ALA A 78 1.64 18.74 12.03
N SER A 79 2.42 17.66 12.11
CA SER A 79 2.18 16.43 11.33
C SER A 79 0.88 15.75 11.75
N GLN A 80 0.61 15.68 13.06
CA GLN A 80 -0.64 15.10 13.58
C GLN A 80 -1.87 15.91 13.12
N ARG A 81 -1.78 17.24 13.14
CA ARG A 81 -2.83 18.11 12.63
C ARG A 81 -3.10 17.86 11.13
N ARG A 82 -2.06 17.84 10.30
CA ARG A 82 -2.22 17.57 8.85
C ARG A 82 -2.83 16.20 8.57
N ILE A 83 -2.44 15.17 9.33
CA ILE A 83 -3.03 13.83 9.18
C ILE A 83 -4.52 13.86 9.52
N ARG A 84 -4.93 14.59 10.55
CA ARG A 84 -6.34 14.76 10.88
C ARG A 84 -7.09 15.49 9.78
N GLU A 85 -6.54 16.59 9.27
CA GLU A 85 -7.15 17.37 8.17
C GLU A 85 -7.34 16.50 6.92
N MET A 86 -6.33 15.71 6.53
CA MET A 86 -6.44 14.77 5.42
C MET A 86 -7.52 13.68 5.67
N ALA A 87 -7.59 13.15 6.90
CA ALA A 87 -8.60 12.14 7.24
C ALA A 87 -10.03 12.70 7.17
N GLU A 88 -10.24 13.96 7.60
CA GLU A 88 -11.53 14.64 7.48
C GLU A 88 -11.91 14.91 6.02
N GLU A 89 -10.95 15.24 5.16
CA GLU A 89 -11.17 15.40 3.72
C GLU A 89 -11.52 14.07 3.05
N ASP A 90 -10.79 13.00 3.38
CA ASP A 90 -11.05 11.65 2.88
C ASP A 90 -12.45 11.16 3.31
N GLU A 91 -12.86 11.44 4.55
CA GLU A 91 -14.19 11.08 5.04
C GLU A 91 -15.30 11.82 4.27
N LYS A 92 -15.12 13.11 3.99
CA LYS A 92 -16.06 13.90 3.17
C LYS A 92 -16.16 13.35 1.75
N GLN A 93 -15.03 13.00 1.13
CA GLN A 93 -15.01 12.41 -0.20
C GLN A 93 -15.70 11.04 -0.21
N ALA A 94 -15.45 10.21 0.78
CA ALA A 94 -16.09 8.90 0.92
C ALA A 94 -17.61 9.04 1.10
N ALA A 95 -18.07 10.00 1.93
CA ALA A 95 -19.49 10.28 2.10
C ALA A 95 -20.13 10.73 0.78
N HIS A 96 -19.47 11.61 0.02
CA HIS A 96 -19.96 12.06 -1.28
C HIS A 96 -20.04 10.91 -2.30
N GLN A 97 -19.04 10.02 -2.34
CA GLN A 97 -19.07 8.86 -3.23
C GLN A 97 -20.20 7.88 -2.88
N ARG A 98 -20.51 7.70 -1.58
CA ARG A 98 -21.65 6.88 -1.14
C ARG A 98 -22.98 7.47 -1.62
N ASP A 99 -23.18 8.78 -1.44
CA ASP A 99 -24.40 9.46 -1.91
C ASP A 99 -24.60 9.30 -3.43
N ILE A 100 -23.54 9.48 -4.23
CA ILE A 100 -23.59 9.24 -5.68
C ILE A 100 -23.96 7.78 -5.97
N SER A 101 -23.34 6.83 -5.26
CA SER A 101 -23.59 5.39 -5.45
C SER A 101 -25.04 5.04 -5.14
N ASP A 102 -25.60 5.58 -4.05
CA ASP A 102 -26.98 5.35 -3.64
C ASP A 102 -27.97 5.95 -4.65
N GLN A 103 -27.70 7.17 -5.13
CA GLN A 103 -28.49 7.80 -6.19
C GLN A 103 -28.47 6.99 -7.48
N MET A 104 -27.30 6.49 -7.90
CA MET A 104 -27.17 5.65 -9.08
C MET A 104 -27.92 4.34 -8.92
N SER A 105 -27.79 3.69 -7.76
CA SER A 105 -28.50 2.46 -7.44
C SER A 105 -30.02 2.65 -7.54
N GLY A 106 -30.56 3.71 -6.93
CA GLY A 106 -31.99 4.02 -7.02
C GLY A 106 -32.46 4.34 -8.45
N ARG A 107 -31.61 4.96 -9.28
CA ARG A 107 -31.92 5.18 -10.71
C ARG A 107 -31.96 3.87 -11.50
N VAL A 108 -31.00 2.97 -11.27
CA VAL A 108 -30.96 1.66 -11.92
C VAL A 108 -32.19 0.84 -11.55
N GLN A 109 -32.57 0.81 -10.27
CA GLN A 109 -33.76 0.09 -9.82
C GLN A 109 -35.03 0.58 -10.53
N ARG A 110 -35.25 1.90 -10.59
CA ARG A 110 -36.40 2.48 -11.31
C ARG A 110 -36.40 2.16 -12.80
N LEU A 111 -35.22 2.12 -13.44
CA LEU A 111 -35.12 1.74 -14.85
C LEU A 111 -35.46 0.26 -15.06
N GLN A 112 -35.03 -0.62 -14.15
CA GLN A 112 -35.38 -2.04 -14.19
C GLN A 112 -36.89 -2.24 -14.05
N GLU A 113 -37.54 -1.58 -13.10
CA GLU A 113 -38.99 -1.63 -12.92
C GLU A 113 -39.74 -1.18 -14.19
N ARG A 114 -39.31 -0.08 -14.80
CA ARG A 114 -39.88 0.41 -16.05
C ARG A 114 -39.70 -0.59 -17.20
N LEU A 115 -38.51 -1.18 -17.34
CA LEU A 115 -38.25 -2.20 -18.36
C LEU A 115 -39.15 -3.43 -18.17
N HIS A 116 -39.30 -3.90 -16.93
CA HIS A 116 -40.20 -5.02 -16.64
C HIS A 116 -41.66 -4.68 -16.95
N ALA A 117 -42.11 -3.47 -16.62
CA ALA A 117 -43.46 -3.02 -16.95
C ALA A 117 -43.68 -2.98 -18.47
N THR A 118 -42.76 -2.37 -19.21
CA THR A 118 -42.80 -2.31 -20.68
C THR A 118 -42.78 -3.70 -21.30
N ASN A 119 -41.95 -4.62 -20.81
CA ASN A 119 -41.91 -5.99 -21.32
C ASN A 119 -43.24 -6.73 -21.09
N ARG A 120 -43.90 -6.53 -19.95
CA ARG A 120 -45.24 -7.10 -19.71
C ARG A 120 -46.28 -6.52 -20.64
N GLU A 121 -46.24 -5.21 -20.88
CA GLU A 121 -47.15 -4.54 -21.81
C GLU A 121 -46.97 -5.06 -23.24
N LEU A 122 -45.71 -5.21 -23.69
CA LEU A 122 -45.41 -5.79 -25.00
C LEU A 122 -45.93 -7.21 -25.14
N ALA A 123 -45.67 -8.06 -24.14
CA ALA A 123 -46.17 -9.44 -24.13
C ALA A 123 -47.72 -9.51 -24.14
N ALA A 124 -48.39 -8.57 -23.47
CA ALA A 124 -49.85 -8.48 -23.48
C ALA A 124 -50.38 -8.10 -24.87
N LYS A 125 -49.76 -7.12 -25.53
CA LYS A 125 -50.13 -6.71 -26.90
C LYS A 125 -49.87 -7.81 -27.92
N ASP A 126 -48.76 -8.53 -27.80
CA ASP A 126 -48.47 -9.67 -28.68
C ASP A 126 -49.49 -10.79 -28.50
N LYS A 127 -49.96 -11.02 -27.27
CA LYS A 127 -51.02 -12.00 -27.00
C LYS A 127 -52.34 -11.56 -27.61
N GLU A 128 -52.75 -10.31 -27.40
CA GLU A 128 -53.97 -9.74 -27.98
C GLU A 128 -53.96 -9.81 -29.52
N ALA A 129 -52.83 -9.48 -30.15
CA ALA A 129 -52.69 -9.54 -31.61
C ALA A 129 -52.71 -10.97 -32.19
N ASN A 130 -52.38 -11.98 -31.39
CA ASN A 130 -52.44 -13.39 -31.80
C ASN A 130 -53.78 -14.06 -31.47
N GLU A 131 -54.62 -13.44 -30.62
CA GLU A 131 -55.95 -13.93 -30.25
C GLU A 131 -57.09 -13.21 -31.01
N ALA A 132 -56.77 -12.15 -31.75
CA ALA A 132 -57.68 -11.40 -32.63
C ALA A 132 -57.63 -11.90 -34.09
#